data_AF-A0A4V1XXF1-F1
#
_entry.id   AF-A0A4V1XXF1-F1
#
_cell.length_a   1.000
_cell.length_b   1.000
_cell.length_c   1.000
_cell.angle_alpha   90.00
_cell.angle_beta   90.00
_cell.angle_gamma   90.00
#
_symmetry.space_group_name_H-M   'P 1'
#
loop_
_entity.id
_entity.type
_entity.pdbx_description
1 polymer ?
#
loop_
_entity_poly.entity_id
_entity_poly.type
_entity_poly.pdbx_seq_one_letter_code
_entity_poly.pdbx_strand_id
1 'polypeptide(L)'
;MAASPSVAESPPPYITANQNEAGEVVQPVILVLTGRCICAQASGMNRLYELSQDIRQPSHGESEVSLSRVTWNVRTNADGTPRVTQRNKHIFDLKHLPSLLSKGFPCCLDPVSRSAAGKLGLKTLSFPRSGFKMVRLEPDKGEGLPKGYKAVRRSDREAGTVFEIRKKHGHYEWIGPDGRRLAVEDDVADERKLIVTAPTSRATADAMVASWSLRIWHNCIESNPENSTTCECSSLVEAVGPSLWNTLVLTKNGGSKLTDHDGPGRSHGAEFVQASTNDTSGRPRQNKQLRSRAMTMSSRAATRGIPSRHRREAPNPSCSTP
;
A
#
# COMPACT_ATOMS: atom_id res chain seq x y z
N MET A 1 53.32 0.25 -55.09
CA MET A 1 52.86 1.23 -54.08
C MET A 1 51.64 0.63 -53.41
N ALA A 2 51.79 0.21 -52.14
CA ALA A 2 50.77 -0.54 -51.41
C ALA A 2 49.74 0.41 -50.79
N ALA A 3 48.45 0.12 -51.01
CA ALA A 3 47.34 0.84 -50.43
C ALA A 3 47.22 0.56 -48.92
N SER A 4 47.07 1.62 -48.13
CA SER A 4 46.83 1.53 -46.68
C SER A 4 45.38 1.10 -46.40
N PRO A 5 45.13 0.22 -45.42
CA PRO A 5 43.76 -0.20 -45.07
C PRO A 5 43.05 0.90 -44.26
N SER A 6 41.79 1.13 -44.61
CA SER A 6 40.90 2.10 -43.96
C SER A 6 40.66 1.75 -42.49
N VAL A 7 40.90 2.71 -41.60
CA VAL A 7 40.52 2.64 -40.19
C VAL A 7 39.00 2.54 -40.14
N ALA A 8 38.49 1.39 -39.74
CA ALA A 8 37.08 1.18 -39.47
C ALA A 8 36.71 2.04 -38.26
N GLU A 9 36.13 3.21 -38.54
CA GLU A 9 35.55 4.11 -37.55
C GLU A 9 34.38 3.38 -36.88
N SER A 10 34.61 2.90 -35.66
CA SER A 10 33.57 2.29 -34.85
C SER A 10 32.47 3.33 -34.62
N PRO A 11 31.20 3.02 -34.90
CA PRO A 11 30.13 3.99 -34.71
C PRO A 11 30.11 4.47 -33.25
N PRO A 12 29.82 5.76 -33.01
CA PRO A 12 29.76 6.28 -31.65
C PRO A 12 28.80 5.42 -30.81
N PRO A 13 29.17 5.08 -29.57
CA PRO A 13 28.34 4.23 -28.72
C PRO A 13 26.96 4.86 -28.58
N TYR A 14 25.94 4.13 -29.03
CA TYR A 14 24.55 4.53 -28.83
C TYR A 14 24.31 4.64 -27.33
N ILE A 15 24.23 5.88 -26.81
CA ILE A 15 23.71 6.15 -25.48
C ILE A 15 22.28 5.62 -25.50
N THR A 16 22.07 4.45 -24.91
CA THR A 16 20.74 3.95 -24.64
C THR A 16 20.17 4.85 -23.56
N ALA A 17 19.47 5.92 -23.97
CA ALA A 17 18.82 6.91 -23.11
C ALA A 17 17.75 6.33 -22.16
N ASN A 18 17.68 5.01 -22.03
CA ASN A 18 16.74 4.25 -21.23
C ASN A 18 17.41 3.59 -20.01
N GLN A 19 18.69 3.84 -19.73
CA GLN A 19 19.39 3.18 -18.64
C GLN A 19 19.00 3.81 -17.28
N ASN A 20 18.00 3.16 -16.67
CA ASN A 20 17.71 3.14 -15.24
C ASN A 20 17.05 4.39 -14.59
N GLU A 21 16.05 4.99 -15.25
CA GLU A 21 15.16 5.97 -14.60
C GLU A 21 14.58 5.47 -13.26
N ALA A 22 14.35 4.16 -13.13
CA ALA A 22 13.82 3.57 -11.90
C ALA A 22 14.78 3.73 -10.70
N GLY A 23 16.08 3.74 -10.95
CA GLY A 23 17.15 3.90 -9.97
C GLY A 23 17.55 5.34 -9.69
N GLU A 24 17.00 6.31 -10.43
CA GLU A 24 17.22 7.73 -10.17
C GLU A 24 16.85 8.06 -8.71
N VAL A 25 17.72 8.78 -8.00
CA VAL A 25 17.48 9.13 -6.60
C VAL A 25 16.62 10.40 -6.53
N VAL A 26 15.45 10.26 -5.91
CA VAL A 26 14.54 11.36 -5.59
C VAL A 26 14.91 11.90 -4.22
N GLN A 27 15.14 13.21 -4.14
CA GLN A 27 15.43 13.91 -2.89
C GLN A 27 14.16 14.07 -2.04
N PRO A 28 14.31 14.26 -0.71
CA PRO A 28 13.20 14.64 0.17
C PRO A 28 12.43 15.83 -0.40
N VAL A 29 11.10 15.74 -0.39
CA VAL A 29 10.20 16.74 -0.99
C VAL A 29 8.86 16.69 -0.28
N ILE A 30 8.22 17.86 -0.15
CA ILE A 30 6.83 17.94 0.30
C ILE A 30 5.96 18.00 -0.94
N LEU A 31 5.03 17.07 -1.06
CA LEU A 31 4.07 16.98 -2.14
C LEU A 31 2.71 17.45 -1.66
N VAL A 32 2.00 18.22 -2.47
CA VAL A 32 0.68 18.78 -2.19
C VAL A 32 -0.29 18.29 -3.25
N LEU A 33 -1.43 17.73 -2.83
CA LEU A 33 -2.52 17.38 -3.73
C LEU A 33 -3.44 18.58 -3.94
N THR A 34 -3.53 19.05 -5.18
CA THR A 34 -4.38 20.18 -5.59
C THR A 34 -5.27 19.75 -6.77
N GLY A 35 -6.51 19.38 -6.46
CA GLY A 35 -7.43 18.77 -7.44
C GLY A 35 -6.85 17.49 -8.03
N ARG A 36 -6.56 17.50 -9.33
CA ARG A 36 -5.96 16.37 -10.06
C ARG A 36 -4.44 16.37 -10.07
N CYS A 37 -3.80 17.43 -9.60
CA CYS A 37 -2.35 17.62 -9.69
C CYS A 37 -1.69 17.34 -8.34
N ILE A 38 -0.49 16.76 -8.38
CA ILE A 38 0.39 16.66 -7.22
C ILE A 38 1.63 17.50 -7.50
N CYS A 39 1.81 18.54 -6.70
CA CYS A 39 2.84 19.56 -6.89
C CYS A 39 3.87 19.50 -5.77
N ALA A 40 5.11 19.89 -6.07
CA ALA A 40 6.09 20.13 -5.01
C ALA A 40 5.76 21.43 -4.28
N GLN A 41 5.78 21.41 -2.95
CA GLN A 41 5.69 22.60 -2.11
C GLN A 41 7.04 23.34 -2.14
N ALA A 42 7.31 23.98 -3.27
CA ALA A 42 8.44 24.88 -3.48
C ALA A 42 7.93 26.13 -4.19
N SER A 43 8.79 27.16 -4.28
CA SER A 43 8.48 28.37 -5.04
C SER A 43 8.10 27.98 -6.48
N GLY A 44 6.84 28.19 -6.87
CA GLY A 44 6.30 27.87 -8.19
C GLY A 44 5.36 26.66 -8.26
N MET A 45 5.15 25.90 -7.17
CA MET A 45 4.22 24.76 -7.13
C MET A 45 4.34 23.82 -8.34
N ASN A 46 5.57 23.43 -8.66
CA ASN A 46 5.85 22.65 -9.86
C ASN A 46 5.09 21.33 -9.85
N ARG A 47 4.27 21.11 -10.87
CA ARG A 47 3.51 19.88 -11.05
C ARG A 47 4.43 18.70 -11.33
N LEU A 48 4.41 17.70 -10.46
CA LEU A 48 5.23 16.49 -10.57
C LEU A 48 4.43 15.27 -11.00
N TYR A 49 3.17 15.19 -10.57
CA TYR A 49 2.26 14.12 -10.98
C TYR A 49 0.87 14.68 -11.32
N GLU A 50 0.13 13.90 -12.08
CA GLU A 50 -1.22 14.22 -12.54
C GLU A 50 -2.08 12.96 -12.54
N LEU A 51 -3.27 13.06 -11.97
CA LEU A 51 -4.31 12.04 -11.94
C LEU A 51 -5.32 12.32 -13.07
N SER A 52 -5.99 11.29 -13.60
CA SER A 52 -7.07 11.53 -14.58
C SER A 52 -8.27 12.29 -14.00
N GLN A 53 -8.48 12.20 -12.69
CA GLN A 53 -9.62 12.76 -11.98
C GLN A 53 -9.27 13.19 -10.55
N ASP A 54 -10.18 13.92 -9.90
CA ASP A 54 -10.00 14.32 -8.51
C ASP A 54 -10.39 13.16 -7.58
N ILE A 55 -9.39 12.56 -6.93
CA ILE A 55 -9.57 11.42 -6.04
C ILE A 55 -10.25 11.78 -4.71
N ARG A 56 -10.38 13.08 -4.38
CA ARG A 56 -11.12 13.54 -3.19
C ARG A 56 -12.63 13.54 -3.42
N GLN A 57 -13.04 13.60 -4.68
CA GLN A 57 -14.44 13.63 -5.11
C GLN A 57 -14.65 12.57 -6.20
N PRO A 58 -14.55 11.27 -5.84
CA PRO A 58 -14.75 10.21 -6.81
C PRO A 58 -16.17 10.26 -7.36
N SER A 59 -16.31 10.16 -8.69
CA SER A 59 -17.63 10.05 -9.31
C SER A 59 -18.21 8.65 -9.10
N HIS A 60 -19.54 8.56 -9.10
CA HIS A 60 -20.22 7.29 -8.95
C HIS A 60 -19.84 6.30 -10.08
N GLY A 61 -19.45 5.08 -9.69
CA GLY A 61 -19.11 4.01 -10.63
C GLY A 61 -17.68 4.04 -11.19
N GLU A 62 -16.87 5.03 -10.80
CA GLU A 62 -15.46 5.04 -11.18
C GLU A 62 -14.70 3.93 -10.44
N SER A 63 -14.14 3.01 -11.22
CA SER A 63 -13.36 1.88 -10.72
C SER A 63 -11.87 1.99 -11.06
N GLU A 64 -11.46 3.05 -11.75
CA GLU A 64 -10.08 3.22 -12.22
C GLU A 64 -9.66 4.70 -12.31
N VAL A 65 -8.44 5.01 -11.84
CA VAL A 65 -7.80 6.34 -11.95
C VAL A 65 -6.37 6.18 -12.44
N SER A 66 -6.04 6.80 -13.56
CA SER A 66 -4.65 6.81 -14.05
C SER A 66 -3.80 7.81 -13.27
N LEU A 67 -2.55 7.47 -13.01
CA LEU A 67 -1.53 8.34 -12.43
C LEU A 67 -0.37 8.49 -13.42
N SER A 68 -0.11 9.72 -13.82
CA SER A 68 1.00 10.10 -14.69
C SER A 68 2.04 10.92 -13.94
N ARG A 69 3.31 10.67 -14.25
CA ARG A 69 4.45 11.49 -13.82
C ARG A 69 4.76 12.52 -14.89
N VAL A 70 4.94 13.78 -14.49
CA VAL A 70 5.39 14.84 -15.39
C VAL A 70 6.91 14.74 -15.51
N THR A 71 7.41 14.52 -16.72
CA THR A 71 8.85 14.51 -17.02
C THR A 71 9.23 15.68 -17.91
N TRP A 72 10.37 16.28 -17.61
CA TRP A 72 10.94 17.39 -18.37
C TRP A 72 12.19 16.89 -19.07
N ASN A 73 12.20 17.00 -20.39
CA ASN A 73 13.37 16.67 -21.20
C ASN A 73 13.97 17.97 -21.73
N VAL A 74 15.21 18.24 -21.35
CA VAL A 74 16.01 19.33 -21.91
C VAL A 74 16.87 18.73 -23.00
N ARG A 75 16.68 19.17 -24.24
CA ARG A 75 17.52 18.81 -25.39
C ARG A 75 18.17 20.07 -25.91
N THR A 76 19.40 19.97 -26.40
CA THR A 76 20.05 21.07 -27.11
C THR A 76 19.74 20.94 -28.60
N ASN A 77 19.21 21.99 -29.20
CA ASN A 77 19.00 22.07 -30.64
C ASN A 77 20.35 22.21 -31.37
N ALA A 78 20.36 22.06 -32.71
CA ALA A 78 21.57 22.18 -33.53
C ALA A 78 22.19 23.59 -33.49
N ASP A 79 21.39 24.60 -33.15
CA ASP A 79 21.81 26.00 -32.95
C ASP A 79 22.37 26.28 -31.54
N GLY A 80 22.49 25.26 -30.69
CA GLY A 80 22.96 25.38 -29.31
C GLY A 80 21.89 25.85 -28.32
N THR A 81 20.66 26.12 -28.76
CA THR A 81 19.59 26.59 -27.87
C THR A 81 18.97 25.44 -27.06
N PRO A 82 18.67 25.65 -25.76
CA PRO A 82 18.00 24.64 -24.96
C PRO A 82 16.51 24.56 -25.32
N ARG A 83 16.08 23.39 -25.77
CA ARG A 83 14.68 23.03 -25.98
C ARG A 83 14.18 22.21 -24.80
N VAL A 84 13.32 22.80 -23.99
CA VAL A 84 12.63 22.11 -22.91
C VAL A 84 11.32 21.54 -23.43
N THR A 85 11.09 20.24 -23.22
CA THR A 85 9.83 19.57 -23.56
C THR A 85 9.26 18.89 -22.33
N GLN A 86 7.97 19.08 -22.11
CA GLN A 86 7.23 18.41 -21.06
C GLN A 86 6.52 17.18 -21.64
N ARG A 87 6.56 16.06 -20.92
CA ARG A 87 5.81 14.85 -21.27
C ARG A 87 5.19 14.25 -20.02
N ASN A 88 3.96 13.76 -20.15
CA ASN A 88 3.35 12.93 -19.12
C ASN A 88 3.67 11.45 -19.40
N LYS A 89 4.24 10.79 -18.40
CA LYS A 89 4.53 9.35 -18.41
C LYS A 89 3.50 8.65 -17.53
N HIS A 90 2.61 7.87 -18.14
CA HIS A 90 1.68 7.04 -17.39
C HIS A 90 2.44 5.95 -16.61
N ILE A 91 2.31 5.94 -15.28
CA ILE A 91 3.06 5.03 -14.40
C ILE A 91 2.19 3.94 -13.79
N PHE A 92 0.99 4.27 -13.31
CA PHE A 92 0.09 3.33 -12.63
C PHE A 92 -1.38 3.65 -12.93
N ASP A 93 -2.17 2.60 -13.01
CA ASP A 93 -3.63 2.66 -12.86
C ASP A 93 -3.98 2.27 -11.42
N LEU A 94 -4.68 3.15 -10.71
CA LEU A 94 -5.30 2.88 -9.43
C LEU A 94 -6.64 2.21 -9.71
N LYS A 95 -6.89 1.02 -9.17
CA LYS A 95 -8.15 0.30 -9.39
C LYS A 95 -8.86 0.03 -8.08
N HIS A 96 -10.17 0.21 -8.11
CA HIS A 96 -11.11 -0.23 -7.08
C HIS A 96 -11.85 -1.46 -7.60
N LEU A 97 -11.60 -2.59 -6.95
CA LEU A 97 -12.15 -3.88 -7.34
C LEU A 97 -13.45 -4.15 -6.56
N PRO A 98 -14.52 -4.60 -7.23
CA PRO A 98 -15.72 -5.08 -6.55
C PRO A 98 -15.39 -6.20 -5.55
N SER A 99 -16.13 -6.29 -4.45
CA SER A 99 -15.93 -7.27 -3.37
C SER A 99 -15.81 -8.72 -3.85
N LEU A 100 -16.52 -9.07 -4.93
CA LEU A 100 -16.52 -10.39 -5.58
C LEU A 100 -15.19 -10.73 -6.29
N LEU A 101 -14.40 -9.72 -6.63
CA LEU A 101 -13.14 -9.82 -7.36
C LEU A 101 -11.94 -9.46 -6.47
N SER A 102 -12.14 -8.67 -5.42
CA SER A 102 -11.13 -8.31 -4.44
C SER A 102 -10.86 -9.47 -3.48
N LYS A 103 -9.97 -10.41 -3.85
CA LYS A 103 -9.53 -11.51 -2.97
C LYS A 103 -8.64 -10.99 -1.82
N GLY A 104 -9.21 -10.12 -0.97
CA GLY A 104 -8.53 -9.44 0.14
C GLY A 104 -7.85 -8.10 -0.20
N PHE A 105 -7.95 -7.63 -1.45
CA PHE A 105 -7.37 -6.38 -1.92
C PHE A 105 -8.45 -5.55 -2.64
N PRO A 106 -9.23 -4.71 -1.92
CA PRO A 106 -10.28 -3.90 -2.52
C PRO A 106 -9.72 -2.84 -3.48
N CYS A 107 -8.48 -2.43 -3.27
CA CYS A 107 -7.77 -1.49 -4.12
C CYS A 107 -6.39 -2.03 -4.54
N CYS A 108 -6.01 -1.77 -5.78
CA CYS A 108 -4.69 -2.14 -6.31
C CYS A 108 -4.09 -1.06 -7.22
N LEU A 109 -2.78 -1.17 -7.44
CA LEU A 109 -2.03 -0.41 -8.43
C LEU A 109 -1.58 -1.37 -9.52
N ASP A 110 -2.04 -1.14 -10.74
CA ASP A 110 -1.59 -1.83 -11.93
C ASP A 110 -0.49 -1.01 -12.61
N PRO A 111 0.74 -1.52 -12.75
CA PRO A 111 1.82 -0.79 -13.39
C PRO A 111 1.61 -0.73 -14.90
N VAL A 112 1.73 0.47 -15.47
CA VAL A 112 1.69 0.66 -16.93
C VAL A 112 3.09 0.63 -17.53
N SER A 113 4.10 1.01 -16.73
CA SER A 113 5.49 1.01 -17.16
C SER A 113 6.27 -0.18 -16.59
N ARG A 114 7.14 -0.79 -17.41
CA ARG A 114 8.08 -1.83 -16.96
C ARG A 114 9.07 -1.35 -15.88
N SER A 115 9.26 -0.04 -15.75
CA SER A 115 10.13 0.55 -14.72
C SER A 115 9.44 0.76 -13.36
N ALA A 116 8.14 0.47 -13.27
CA ALA A 116 7.35 0.64 -12.05
C ALA A 116 7.61 -0.51 -11.05
N ALA A 117 7.18 -0.33 -9.80
CA ALA A 117 7.38 -1.28 -8.70
C ALA A 117 6.58 -2.61 -8.81
N GLY A 118 6.05 -2.95 -9.99
CA GLY A 118 5.16 -4.11 -10.19
C GLY A 118 3.72 -3.83 -9.75
N LYS A 119 2.87 -4.86 -9.84
CA LYS A 119 1.49 -4.80 -9.36
C LYS A 119 1.47 -4.79 -7.85
N LEU A 120 0.74 -3.84 -7.26
CA LEU A 120 0.68 -3.67 -5.81
C LEU A 120 -0.78 -3.74 -5.33
N GLY A 121 -1.02 -4.34 -4.17
CA GLY A 121 -2.33 -4.40 -3.51
C GLY A 121 -2.33 -3.59 -2.22
N LEU A 122 -3.42 -2.87 -1.96
CA LEU A 122 -3.67 -2.20 -0.69
C LEU A 122 -4.47 -3.15 0.21
N LYS A 123 -3.93 -3.45 1.39
CA LYS A 123 -4.57 -4.30 2.39
C LYS A 123 -4.80 -3.52 3.67
N THR A 124 -6.05 -3.48 4.12
CA THR A 124 -6.40 -2.85 5.39
C THR A 124 -5.89 -3.70 6.55
N LEU A 125 -5.22 -3.06 7.51
CA LEU A 125 -4.80 -3.68 8.76
C LEU A 125 -5.80 -3.31 9.85
N SER A 126 -6.42 -4.33 10.44
CA SER A 126 -7.26 -4.21 11.63
C SER A 126 -6.46 -4.54 12.90
N PHE A 127 -7.03 -4.17 14.05
CA PHE A 127 -6.51 -4.29 15.42
C PHE A 127 -5.44 -5.39 15.66
N PRO A 128 -4.34 -5.11 16.40
CA PRO A 128 -4.10 -3.95 17.27
C PRO A 128 -3.46 -2.74 16.59
N ARG A 129 -3.12 -2.82 15.30
CA ARG A 129 -2.51 -1.72 14.55
C ARG A 129 -3.47 -1.26 13.44
N SER A 130 -4.02 -0.06 13.57
CA SER A 130 -4.79 0.56 12.50
C SER A 130 -3.86 1.08 11.40
N GLY A 131 -4.21 0.84 10.14
CA GLY A 131 -3.42 1.27 9.01
C GLY A 131 -3.64 0.41 7.77
N PHE A 132 -2.66 0.44 6.88
CA PHE A 132 -2.67 -0.32 5.65
C PHE A 132 -1.31 -0.97 5.40
N LYS A 133 -1.29 -1.92 4.47
CA LYS A 133 -0.09 -2.55 3.96
C LYS A 133 -0.13 -2.52 2.45
N MET A 134 0.91 -1.98 1.84
CA MET A 134 1.12 -2.07 0.41
C MET A 134 1.95 -3.31 0.10
N VAL A 135 1.38 -4.24 -0.65
CA VAL A 135 2.03 -5.53 -0.93
C VAL A 135 2.25 -5.71 -2.43
N ARG A 136 3.34 -6.37 -2.80
CA ARG A 136 3.56 -6.83 -4.17
C ARG A 136 2.64 -8.02 -4.45
N LEU A 137 1.94 -7.93 -5.57
CA LEU A 137 1.07 -8.98 -6.08
C LEU A 137 1.78 -9.72 -7.21
N GLU A 138 1.77 -11.03 -7.14
CA GLU A 138 2.21 -11.90 -8.21
C GLU A 138 1.04 -12.73 -8.72
N PRO A 139 0.94 -12.98 -10.03
CA PRO A 139 -0.04 -13.92 -10.55
C PRO A 139 0.24 -15.30 -9.94
N ASP A 140 -0.78 -15.89 -9.34
CA ASP A 140 -0.72 -17.25 -8.83
C ASP A 140 -0.55 -18.20 -10.02
N LYS A 141 0.66 -18.71 -10.17
CA LYS A 141 0.97 -19.76 -11.14
C LYS A 141 0.42 -21.04 -10.55
N GLY A 142 -0.87 -21.28 -10.75
CA GLY A 142 -1.45 -22.59 -10.44
C GLY A 142 -0.57 -23.66 -11.08
N GLU A 143 -0.17 -24.66 -10.30
CA GLU A 143 0.56 -25.83 -10.77
C GLU A 143 -0.35 -26.65 -11.69
N GLY A 144 -0.46 -26.22 -12.94
CA GLY A 144 -1.27 -26.89 -13.96
C GLY A 144 -1.84 -25.92 -14.99
N LEU A 145 -1.73 -26.26 -16.27
CA LEU A 145 -2.55 -25.62 -17.30
C LEU A 145 -4.03 -25.71 -16.88
N PRO A 146 -4.84 -24.65 -17.05
CA PRO A 146 -6.28 -24.76 -16.88
C PRO A 146 -6.80 -25.82 -17.84
N LYS A 147 -7.13 -27.01 -17.34
CA LYS A 147 -7.80 -28.05 -18.13
C LYS A 147 -9.28 -27.64 -18.23
N GLY A 148 -9.67 -27.11 -19.38
CA GLY A 148 -11.06 -26.85 -19.77
C GLY A 148 -11.53 -25.39 -19.69
N TYR A 149 -12.78 -25.17 -20.12
CA TYR A 149 -13.47 -23.87 -20.28
C TYR A 149 -13.62 -23.03 -18.99
N LYS A 150 -13.15 -23.54 -17.86
CA LYS A 150 -13.04 -22.81 -16.60
C LYS A 150 -11.59 -22.39 -16.44
N ALA A 151 -11.15 -21.44 -17.28
CA ALA A 151 -9.89 -20.74 -17.07
C ALA A 151 -9.91 -20.20 -15.64
N VAL A 152 -9.10 -20.83 -14.78
CA VAL A 152 -8.94 -20.45 -13.37
C VAL A 152 -8.67 -18.95 -13.37
N ARG A 153 -9.60 -18.19 -12.76
CA ARG A 153 -9.42 -16.76 -12.53
C ARG A 153 -8.04 -16.60 -11.92
N ARG A 154 -7.12 -15.92 -12.62
CA ARG A 154 -5.76 -15.68 -12.12
C ARG A 154 -5.91 -14.97 -10.78
N SER A 155 -5.80 -15.69 -9.68
CA SER A 155 -5.74 -15.06 -8.38
C SER A 155 -4.36 -14.46 -8.23
N ASP A 156 -4.28 -13.24 -7.72
CA ASP A 156 -2.99 -12.72 -7.30
C ASP A 156 -2.68 -13.24 -5.90
N ARG A 157 -1.40 -13.52 -5.64
CA ARG A 157 -0.87 -13.88 -4.32
C ARG A 157 0.04 -12.77 -3.79
N GLU A 158 0.06 -12.62 -2.47
CA GLU A 158 0.96 -11.69 -1.77
C GLU A 158 2.40 -12.23 -1.85
N ALA A 159 3.29 -11.50 -2.52
CA ALA A 159 4.70 -11.90 -2.70
C ALA A 159 5.66 -11.19 -1.73
N GLY A 160 5.28 -10.01 -1.21
CA GLY A 160 6.11 -9.27 -0.25
C GLY A 160 5.54 -7.91 0.08
N THR A 161 6.07 -7.29 1.14
CA THR A 161 5.67 -5.94 1.57
C THR A 161 6.52 -4.88 0.87
N VAL A 162 5.87 -3.86 0.31
CA VAL A 162 6.54 -2.67 -0.24
C VAL A 162 6.53 -1.55 0.79
N PHE A 163 5.38 -1.29 1.42
CA PHE A 163 5.24 -0.31 2.50
C PHE A 163 4.32 -0.84 3.60
N GLU A 164 4.66 -0.54 4.85
CA GLU A 164 3.68 -0.54 5.94
C GLU A 164 3.20 0.89 6.14
N ILE A 165 1.90 1.12 6.06
CA ILE A 165 1.28 2.45 6.19
C ILE A 165 0.62 2.50 7.57
N ARG A 166 1.30 3.08 8.55
CA ARG A 166 0.84 3.09 9.95
C ARG A 166 0.03 4.33 10.25
N LYS A 167 -1.10 4.20 10.94
CA LYS A 167 -1.81 5.34 11.49
C LYS A 167 -1.24 5.67 12.88
N LYS A 168 -0.72 6.88 13.06
CA LYS A 168 -0.12 7.34 14.32
C LYS A 168 -0.54 8.78 14.59
N HIS A 169 -1.08 9.06 15.78
CA HIS A 169 -1.55 10.39 16.18
C HIS A 169 -2.39 11.13 15.11
N GLY A 170 -3.29 10.42 14.43
CA GLY A 170 -4.17 10.99 13.39
C GLY A 170 -3.62 10.98 11.97
N HIS A 171 -2.30 10.93 11.77
CA HIS A 171 -1.68 10.91 10.43
C HIS A 171 -1.18 9.51 10.02
N TYR A 172 -0.86 9.35 8.73
CA TYR A 172 -0.30 8.12 8.19
C TYR A 172 1.21 8.25 7.94
N GLU A 173 1.97 7.20 8.26
CA GLU A 173 3.40 7.12 8.00
C GLU A 173 3.71 5.94 7.06
N TRP A 174 4.49 6.18 6.01
CA TRP A 174 4.98 5.14 5.10
C TRP A 174 6.32 4.63 5.62
N ILE A 175 6.33 3.37 6.02
CA ILE A 175 7.50 2.66 6.52
C ILE A 175 7.97 1.69 5.43
N GLY A 176 9.25 1.82 5.05
CA GLY A 176 9.89 0.93 4.10
C GLY A 176 10.10 -0.48 4.66
N PRO A 177 10.51 -1.45 3.81
CA PRO A 177 10.76 -2.83 4.24
C PRO A 177 11.95 -2.95 5.21
N ASP A 178 12.83 -1.95 5.23
CA ASP A 178 13.95 -1.80 6.16
C ASP A 178 13.52 -1.25 7.55
N GLY A 179 12.23 -0.93 7.71
CA GLY A 179 11.71 -0.28 8.92
C GLY A 179 11.95 1.22 8.98
N ARG A 180 12.58 1.82 7.96
CA ARG A 180 12.83 3.27 7.92
C ARG A 180 11.56 4.00 7.50
N ARG A 181 11.29 5.13 8.16
CA ARG A 181 10.22 6.04 7.73
C ARG A 181 10.63 6.77 6.44
N LEU A 182 9.83 6.60 5.40
CA LEU A 182 10.07 7.18 4.07
C LEU A 182 9.21 8.41 3.81
N ALA A 183 7.98 8.43 4.32
CA ALA A 183 7.13 9.61 4.24
C ALA A 183 6.11 9.68 5.39
N VAL A 184 5.56 10.86 5.57
CA VAL A 184 4.50 11.17 6.53
C VAL A 184 3.42 11.98 5.82
N GLU A 185 2.16 11.62 6.02
CA GLU A 185 1.03 12.44 5.61
C GLU A 185 0.81 13.58 6.60
N ASP A 186 0.52 14.76 6.06
CA ASP A 186 0.12 15.92 6.82
C ASP A 186 -1.17 16.46 6.19
N ASP A 187 -2.20 16.68 7.02
CA ASP A 187 -3.53 17.12 6.59
C ASP A 187 -3.99 18.40 7.29
N VAL A 188 -3.03 19.25 7.68
CA VAL A 188 -3.31 20.58 8.22
C VAL A 188 -4.06 21.45 7.20
N ALA A 189 -5.16 22.07 7.67
CA ALA A 189 -5.96 23.05 6.92
C ALA A 189 -6.56 22.54 5.60
N ASP A 190 -7.05 21.28 5.59
CA ASP A 190 -7.67 20.61 4.42
C ASP A 190 -6.76 20.45 3.18
N GLU A 191 -5.48 20.77 3.34
CA GLU A 191 -4.44 20.60 2.35
C GLU A 191 -3.78 19.23 2.57
N ARG A 192 -4.02 18.28 1.64
CA ARG A 192 -3.45 16.94 1.73
C ARG A 192 -2.01 16.98 1.26
N LYS A 193 -1.08 16.70 2.18
CA LYS A 193 0.37 16.70 1.91
C LYS A 193 0.98 15.32 2.16
N LEU A 194 2.00 15.01 1.38
CA LEU A 194 2.91 13.89 1.61
C LEU A 194 4.33 14.43 1.74
N ILE A 195 4.88 14.34 2.94
CA ILE A 195 6.24 14.75 3.26
C ILE A 195 7.16 13.55 3.06
N VAL A 196 7.89 13.49 1.95
CA VAL A 196 8.93 12.49 1.70
C VAL A 196 10.17 12.87 2.50
N THR A 197 10.54 12.06 3.49
CA THR A 197 11.54 12.43 4.51
C THR A 197 12.95 11.94 4.21
N ALA A 198 13.13 11.10 3.20
CA ALA A 198 14.42 10.50 2.93
C ALA A 198 14.67 10.28 1.44
N PRO A 199 15.93 10.37 0.96
CA PRO A 199 16.26 10.02 -0.40
C PRO A 199 15.84 8.59 -0.73
N THR A 200 15.22 8.40 -1.88
CA THR A 200 14.67 7.12 -2.32
C THR A 200 14.82 6.94 -3.82
N SER A 201 14.78 5.71 -4.32
CA SER A 201 14.72 5.48 -5.76
C SER A 201 13.42 6.01 -6.34
N ARG A 202 13.44 6.39 -7.61
CA ARG A 202 12.29 6.87 -8.37
C ARG A 202 11.16 5.86 -8.40
N ALA A 203 11.46 4.58 -8.57
CA ALA A 203 10.44 3.53 -8.54
C ALA A 203 9.72 3.47 -7.18
N THR A 204 10.45 3.63 -6.08
CA THR A 204 9.88 3.68 -4.74
C THR A 204 9.10 4.97 -4.50
N ALA A 205 9.60 6.12 -4.97
CA ALA A 205 8.87 7.40 -4.89
C ALA A 205 7.54 7.33 -5.66
N ASP A 206 7.56 6.84 -6.90
CA ASP A 206 6.37 6.70 -7.74
C ASP A 206 5.35 5.74 -7.09
N ALA A 207 5.82 4.61 -6.54
CA ALA A 207 4.95 3.68 -5.80
C ALA A 207 4.37 4.30 -4.53
N MET A 208 5.14 5.14 -3.84
CA MET A 208 4.71 5.83 -2.62
C MET A 208 3.63 6.86 -2.93
N VAL A 209 3.85 7.72 -3.93
CA VAL A 209 2.85 8.69 -4.42
C VAL A 209 1.59 7.97 -4.88
N ALA A 210 1.72 6.89 -5.66
CA ALA A 210 0.58 6.10 -6.09
C ALA A 210 -0.18 5.47 -4.92
N SER A 211 0.52 4.94 -3.91
CA SER A 211 -0.12 4.36 -2.73
C SER A 211 -0.80 5.41 -1.85
N TRP A 212 -0.25 6.63 -1.78
CA TRP A 212 -0.86 7.76 -1.09
C TRP A 212 -2.17 8.18 -1.78
N SER A 213 -2.13 8.34 -3.11
CA SER A 213 -3.32 8.61 -3.91
C SER A 213 -4.38 7.51 -3.77
N LEU A 214 -3.96 6.23 -3.84
CA LEU A 214 -4.87 5.09 -3.69
C LEU A 214 -5.53 5.07 -2.30
N ARG A 215 -4.79 5.38 -1.24
CA ARG A 215 -5.31 5.47 0.13
C ARG A 215 -6.34 6.58 0.29
N ILE A 216 -6.07 7.77 -0.27
CA ILE A 216 -7.02 8.89 -0.25
C ILE A 216 -8.29 8.47 -1.00
N TRP A 217 -8.14 7.95 -2.21
CA TRP A 217 -9.27 7.54 -3.04
C TRP A 217 -10.11 6.44 -2.38
N HIS A 218 -9.47 5.41 -1.82
CA HIS A 218 -10.11 4.35 -1.06
C HIS A 218 -10.96 4.90 0.09
N ASN A 219 -10.39 5.80 0.89
CA ASN A 219 -11.13 6.41 2.00
C ASN A 219 -12.32 7.23 1.51
N CYS A 220 -12.18 7.98 0.42
CA CYS A 220 -13.27 8.76 -0.16
C CYS A 220 -14.41 7.85 -0.65
N ILE A 221 -14.08 6.75 -1.33
CA ILE A 221 -15.06 5.73 -1.73
C ILE A 221 -15.74 5.16 -0.48
N GLU A 222 -14.99 4.68 0.53
CA GLU A 222 -15.59 4.07 1.73
C GLU A 222 -16.43 5.05 2.57
N SER A 223 -16.07 6.33 2.59
CA SER A 223 -16.76 7.35 3.38
C SER A 223 -18.02 7.91 2.73
N ASN A 224 -18.24 7.64 1.44
CA ASN A 224 -19.43 8.14 0.76
C ASN A 224 -20.69 7.44 1.37
N PRO A 225 -21.67 8.21 1.89
CA PRO A 225 -22.86 7.65 2.52
C PRO A 225 -23.80 6.93 1.53
N GLU A 226 -23.68 7.20 0.23
CA GLU A 226 -24.56 6.61 -0.79
C GLU A 226 -24.26 5.13 -1.08
N ASN A 227 -23.03 4.68 -0.79
CA ASN A 227 -22.61 3.27 -0.90
C ASN A 227 -22.78 2.48 0.41
N SER A 228 -23.25 3.11 1.50
CA SER A 228 -23.72 2.41 2.70
C SER A 228 -25.20 2.02 2.60
N THR A 229 -25.95 2.62 1.68
CA THR A 229 -27.30 2.17 1.29
C THR A 229 -27.21 1.02 0.29
N THR A 230 -27.32 -0.18 0.84
CA THR A 230 -28.13 -1.26 0.26
C THR A 230 -27.81 -1.60 -1.20
N CYS A 231 -26.86 -2.53 -1.40
CA CYS A 231 -26.93 -3.44 -2.54
C CYS A 231 -28.10 -4.42 -2.27
N GLU A 232 -29.33 -3.92 -2.33
CA GLU A 232 -30.49 -4.78 -2.56
C GLU A 232 -30.34 -5.34 -3.98
N CYS A 233 -30.51 -6.64 -4.07
CA CYS A 233 -30.35 -7.42 -5.28
C CYS A 233 -31.47 -7.08 -6.28
N SER A 234 -31.38 -5.92 -6.94
CA SER A 234 -32.29 -5.51 -8.00
C SER A 234 -31.71 -5.83 -9.38
N SER A 235 -31.38 -7.11 -9.61
CA SER A 235 -31.43 -7.71 -10.96
C SER A 235 -31.20 -9.22 -10.86
N LEU A 236 -32.19 -9.99 -10.42
CA LEU A 236 -32.41 -11.39 -10.84
C LEU A 236 -33.68 -12.00 -10.18
N VAL A 237 -34.81 -11.32 -10.27
CA VAL A 237 -36.13 -11.92 -10.01
C VAL A 237 -37.19 -11.37 -10.97
N GLU A 238 -36.95 -11.53 -12.26
CA GLU A 238 -38.02 -11.69 -13.24
C GLU A 238 -37.92 -13.10 -13.82
N ALA A 239 -38.31 -14.11 -13.04
CA ALA A 239 -38.74 -15.43 -13.55
C ALA A 239 -39.13 -16.42 -12.43
N VAL A 240 -39.80 -16.01 -11.34
CA VAL A 240 -40.61 -16.96 -10.56
C VAL A 240 -41.80 -16.20 -9.98
N GLY A 241 -43.02 -16.64 -10.32
CA GLY A 241 -44.27 -16.01 -9.91
C GLY A 241 -44.51 -16.02 -8.38
N PRO A 242 -45.46 -15.21 -7.90
CA PRO A 242 -45.70 -14.97 -6.49
C PRO A 242 -46.44 -16.16 -5.84
N SER A 243 -45.69 -17.15 -5.37
CA SER A 243 -46.17 -18.09 -4.35
C SER A 243 -44.92 -18.70 -3.71
N LEU A 244 -44.82 -18.63 -2.37
CA LEU A 244 -43.79 -19.23 -1.48
C LEU A 244 -42.86 -18.27 -0.69
N TRP A 245 -43.26 -17.02 -0.40
CA TRP A 245 -42.52 -16.15 0.53
C TRP A 245 -43.03 -16.13 1.98
N ASN A 246 -44.00 -16.98 2.35
CA ASN A 246 -44.48 -17.08 3.73
C ASN A 246 -43.90 -18.30 4.47
N THR A 247 -42.58 -18.49 4.50
CA THR A 247 -41.97 -19.45 5.45
C THR A 247 -40.49 -19.20 5.79
N LEU A 248 -40.04 -17.96 5.95
CA LEU A 248 -38.74 -17.75 6.61
C LEU A 248 -38.56 -16.35 7.22
N VAL A 249 -39.46 -15.96 8.12
CA VAL A 249 -39.17 -14.88 9.09
C VAL A 249 -39.58 -15.39 10.47
N LEU A 250 -38.70 -16.15 11.11
CA LEU A 250 -38.72 -16.36 12.55
C LEU A 250 -37.40 -16.99 12.98
N THR A 251 -36.64 -16.23 13.76
CA THR A 251 -35.66 -16.62 14.81
C THR A 251 -34.38 -15.78 14.78
N LYS A 252 -34.47 -14.50 15.13
CA LYS A 252 -33.44 -13.85 15.95
C LYS A 252 -33.89 -12.46 16.39
N ASN A 253 -34.55 -12.39 17.55
CA ASN A 253 -34.45 -11.28 18.51
C ASN A 253 -35.39 -11.56 19.67
N GLY A 254 -34.86 -11.55 20.89
CA GLY A 254 -35.65 -11.80 22.08
C GLY A 254 -34.79 -11.92 23.34
N GLY A 255 -33.91 -10.94 23.57
CA GLY A 255 -33.36 -10.69 24.90
C GLY A 255 -34.11 -9.51 25.50
N SER A 256 -35.04 -9.77 26.41
CA SER A 256 -35.60 -8.75 27.30
C SER A 256 -35.81 -9.30 28.70
N LYS A 257 -35.17 -8.58 29.61
CA LYS A 257 -35.14 -8.63 31.05
C LYS A 257 -36.53 -8.26 31.60
N LEU A 258 -37.09 -9.09 32.48
CA LEU A 258 -38.22 -8.71 33.32
C LEU A 258 -37.85 -8.98 34.79
N THR A 259 -37.99 -7.95 35.62
CA THR A 259 -37.93 -8.02 37.07
C THR A 259 -39.34 -8.25 37.63
N ASP A 260 -39.33 -8.84 38.83
CA ASP A 260 -40.18 -8.52 39.98
C ASP A 260 -41.16 -9.58 40.55
N HIS A 261 -41.03 -9.65 41.89
CA HIS A 261 -41.94 -10.01 42.98
C HIS A 261 -42.13 -11.46 43.49
N ASP A 262 -41.55 -11.64 44.70
CA ASP A 262 -42.07 -12.21 45.97
C ASP A 262 -42.30 -13.72 46.21
N GLY A 263 -41.73 -14.18 47.33
CA GLY A 263 -41.70 -15.55 47.88
C GLY A 263 -42.98 -15.97 48.63
N PRO A 264 -42.93 -16.68 49.79
CA PRO A 264 -41.83 -17.36 50.50
C PRO A 264 -42.14 -18.86 50.84
N GLY A 265 -41.15 -19.64 51.32
CA GLY A 265 -41.44 -20.97 51.87
C GLY A 265 -40.28 -21.91 52.23
N ARG A 266 -39.77 -21.77 53.47
CA ARG A 266 -39.41 -22.82 54.46
C ARG A 266 -38.78 -24.18 54.03
N SER A 267 -37.50 -24.33 54.42
CA SER A 267 -36.88 -25.34 55.33
C SER A 267 -36.84 -26.86 55.05
N HIS A 268 -35.80 -27.47 55.65
CA HIS A 268 -35.31 -28.88 55.68
C HIS A 268 -34.30 -29.20 54.56
N GLY A 269 -33.05 -29.61 54.78
CA GLY A 269 -32.42 -30.26 55.93
C GLY A 269 -32.29 -31.76 55.67
N ALA A 270 -31.18 -32.20 55.07
CA ALA A 270 -30.70 -33.59 55.15
C ALA A 270 -29.27 -33.71 54.63
N GLU A 271 -28.41 -34.21 55.52
CA GLU A 271 -27.04 -34.63 55.39
C GLU A 271 -27.03 -36.17 55.25
N PHE A 272 -26.23 -36.73 54.34
CA PHE A 272 -25.68 -38.11 54.34
C PHE A 272 -24.83 -38.27 53.05
N VAL A 273 -23.49 -38.39 53.07
CA VAL A 273 -22.57 -39.47 53.51
C VAL A 273 -22.59 -40.74 52.63
N GLN A 274 -21.50 -40.86 51.85
CA GLN A 274 -20.67 -42.01 51.42
C GLN A 274 -21.25 -43.28 50.75
N ALA A 275 -20.67 -43.64 49.59
CA ALA A 275 -19.84 -44.84 49.29
C ALA A 275 -19.68 -44.94 47.75
N SER A 276 -18.49 -44.89 47.14
CA SER A 276 -17.35 -45.83 47.10
C SER A 276 -17.51 -47.00 46.10
N THR A 277 -16.37 -47.37 45.49
CA THR A 277 -16.04 -48.53 44.61
C THR A 277 -16.38 -48.37 43.12
N ASN A 278 -15.55 -48.70 42.10
CA ASN A 278 -14.19 -49.24 41.91
C ASN A 278 -13.75 -48.74 40.50
N ASP A 279 -12.55 -48.21 40.28
CA ASP A 279 -11.25 -48.88 40.08
C ASP A 279 -11.12 -49.75 38.81
N THR A 280 -10.24 -49.38 37.87
CA THR A 280 -9.06 -50.18 37.44
C THR A 280 -8.58 -49.92 36.00
N SER A 281 -7.26 -49.63 35.91
CA SER A 281 -6.29 -49.81 34.80
C SER A 281 -6.36 -48.84 33.61
N GLY A 282 -5.29 -48.19 33.14
CA GLY A 282 -3.84 -48.47 33.11
C GLY A 282 -3.42 -48.36 31.62
N ARG A 283 -2.31 -47.77 31.14
CA ARG A 283 -1.02 -47.28 31.62
C ARG A 283 -0.46 -46.31 30.55
N PRO A 284 0.64 -45.58 30.83
CA PRO A 284 1.24 -44.55 29.96
C PRO A 284 2.49 -45.00 29.18
N ARG A 285 2.89 -44.25 28.14
CA ARG A 285 4.23 -44.24 27.51
C ARG A 285 4.65 -42.79 27.25
N GLN A 286 5.52 -42.20 28.09
CA GLN A 286 6.99 -42.11 27.97
C GLN A 286 7.56 -41.35 26.75
N ASN A 287 7.99 -40.11 27.03
CA ASN A 287 9.30 -39.50 26.78
C ASN A 287 10.20 -39.97 25.62
N LYS A 288 10.59 -39.01 24.76
CA LYS A 288 11.97 -38.79 24.25
C LYS A 288 12.16 -37.27 24.08
N GLN A 289 12.89 -36.59 24.95
CA GLN A 289 14.35 -36.32 24.94
C GLN A 289 14.93 -35.66 23.67
N LEU A 290 15.46 -34.45 23.91
CA LEU A 290 16.67 -33.83 23.40
C LEU A 290 16.95 -33.79 21.89
N ARG A 291 17.12 -32.56 21.37
CA ARG A 291 18.44 -32.10 20.92
C ARG A 291 18.54 -30.58 20.85
N SER A 292 19.31 -30.05 21.79
CA SER A 292 20.01 -28.77 21.75
C SER A 292 20.95 -28.68 20.55
N ARG A 293 20.97 -27.53 19.88
CA ARG A 293 22.15 -27.07 19.15
C ARG A 293 22.25 -25.55 19.20
N ALA A 294 23.09 -25.09 20.12
CA ALA A 294 23.72 -23.78 20.07
C ALA A 294 24.81 -23.81 18.98
N MET A 295 24.94 -22.73 18.20
CA MET A 295 26.20 -22.39 17.54
C MET A 295 26.29 -20.86 17.35
N THR A 296 27.09 -20.29 18.25
CA THR A 296 28.23 -19.40 17.96
C THR A 296 27.94 -18.02 17.37
N MET A 297 27.97 -17.04 18.29
CA MET A 297 28.35 -15.66 18.03
C MET A 297 29.69 -15.56 17.29
N SER A 298 29.74 -14.72 16.27
CA SER A 298 31.00 -14.15 15.78
C SER A 298 30.87 -12.63 15.79
N SER A 299 31.48 -12.03 16.80
CA SER A 299 31.67 -10.59 16.97
C SER A 299 33.14 -10.27 16.64
N ARG A 300 33.34 -9.40 15.64
CA ARG A 300 34.55 -8.61 15.40
C ARG A 300 34.07 -7.29 14.77
N ALA A 301 34.00 -6.18 15.49
CA ALA A 301 35.09 -5.30 15.90
C ALA A 301 35.88 -4.70 14.72
N ALA A 302 35.59 -3.44 14.38
CA ALA A 302 36.57 -2.47 13.88
C ALA A 302 35.99 -1.04 13.96
N THR A 303 36.21 -0.40 15.11
CA THR A 303 36.10 1.04 15.33
C THR A 303 37.43 1.67 15.00
N ARG A 304 37.47 2.69 14.12
CA ARG A 304 38.50 3.74 13.91
C ARG A 304 38.21 4.36 12.52
N GLY A 305 38.15 5.66 12.29
CA GLY A 305 38.49 6.80 13.12
C GLY A 305 37.92 8.10 12.56
N ILE A 306 37.88 9.09 13.45
CA ILE A 306 37.51 10.48 13.23
C ILE A 306 38.79 11.27 12.88
N PRO A 307 38.72 12.20 11.92
CA PRO A 307 39.27 13.54 12.13
C PRO A 307 38.22 14.60 11.72
N SER A 308 37.70 15.43 12.63
CA SER A 308 38.25 16.72 13.08
C SER A 308 38.70 17.70 11.97
N ARG A 309 37.94 18.82 11.93
CA ARG A 309 38.31 20.23 11.62
C ARG A 309 38.64 20.65 10.19
N HIS A 310 37.76 21.50 9.65
CA HIS A 310 38.02 22.84 9.07
C HIS A 310 36.66 23.57 9.06
N ARG A 311 36.37 24.63 9.85
CA ARG A 311 36.88 26.02 9.88
C ARG A 311 36.92 26.69 8.50
N ARG A 312 35.90 27.52 8.20
CA ARG A 312 35.92 28.84 7.53
C ARG A 312 34.46 29.32 7.36
N GLU A 313 34.05 30.30 8.15
CA GLU A 313 34.02 31.74 7.81
C GLU A 313 32.74 32.12 7.05
N ALA A 314 31.83 32.77 7.77
CA ALA A 314 30.74 33.55 7.23
C ALA A 314 31.23 34.98 6.94
N PRO A 315 30.76 35.66 5.88
CA PRO A 315 30.86 37.09 5.78
C PRO A 315 29.59 37.78 6.30
N ASN A 316 29.80 38.72 7.22
CA ASN A 316 28.87 39.80 7.54
C ASN A 316 28.55 40.65 6.30
N PRO A 317 27.34 41.21 6.20
CA PRO A 317 27.15 42.51 5.58
C PRO A 317 26.79 43.57 6.63
N SER A 318 27.70 44.52 6.80
CA SER A 318 27.53 45.76 7.54
C SER A 318 26.66 46.77 6.75
N CYS A 319 25.96 47.59 7.54
CA CYS A 319 25.20 48.79 7.21
C CYS A 319 25.84 49.71 6.14
N SER A 320 25.03 50.44 5.38
CA SER A 320 24.71 51.86 5.65
C SER A 320 24.05 52.52 4.43
N THR A 321 23.04 53.32 4.73
CA THR A 321 22.29 54.29 3.93
C THR A 321 23.19 55.39 3.33
N PRO A 322 22.66 56.17 2.38
CA PRO A 322 22.14 57.50 2.74
C PRO A 322 20.62 57.63 2.64
#